data_AF-A0A7V5VVQ4-F1
#
_entry.id   AF-A0A7V5VVQ4-F1
#
_cell.length_a   1.000
_cell.length_b   1.000
_cell.length_c   1.000
_cell.angle_alpha   90.00
_cell.angle_beta   90.00
_cell.angle_gamma   90.00
#
_symmetry.space_group_name_H-M   'P 1'
#
loop_
_entity.id
_entity.type
_entity.pdbx_description
1 polymer ?
#
loop_
_entity_poly.entity_id
_entity_poly.type
_entity_poly.pdbx_seq_one_letter_code
_entity_poly.pdbx_strand_id
1 'polypeptide(L)'
;MSNRLVLAIAVLGLALASVQPSRAIPAFARQYHISCATCHAAPPKLNAFGQQFMDKGYLFEGLQQRAYIPDTVTGDEALNLFDRVPLGFRFQQWADLRVQNRRWRQDFKAPWAVKFLTGGALGSIANFYAYVIFEKGEPPFFEDAWVHLHPWENFGLQLGQFQISDLMFPRELRLTRADYSIYKIGRFPLTYQRGIVLSAFDIALGVVNGNGIGEYIAGDADADNRKVFFGHIALPLDLGLFALYGEVPDTAGALIRGYRVGVDWRTWLNERLQLFTQVLYGYDRSRSEWLAGGFLGLDYVDFPHVVAVLLSSVEAPEQTYYRQFRTHSVALQYSYYPYRNLRLLAELERELVLPMTRLTIGVDFAY
;
A
#
# COMPACT_ATOMS: atom_id res chain seq x y z
N MET A 1 12.17 -9.43 38.60
CA MET A 1 11.05 -8.86 37.81
C MET A 1 9.87 -8.67 38.76
N SER A 2 9.21 -7.51 38.75
CA SER A 2 8.15 -7.23 39.74
C SER A 2 6.91 -8.11 39.49
N ASN A 3 6.24 -8.55 40.55
CA ASN A 3 5.02 -9.38 40.47
C ASN A 3 3.92 -8.76 39.59
N ARG A 4 3.94 -7.42 39.41
CA ARG A 4 3.02 -6.70 38.52
C ARG A 4 3.28 -6.97 37.04
N LEU A 5 4.54 -7.17 36.64
CA LEU A 5 4.92 -7.48 35.26
C LEU A 5 4.48 -8.90 34.87
N VAL A 6 4.64 -9.86 35.79
CA VAL A 6 4.19 -11.25 35.59
C VAL A 6 2.67 -11.31 35.47
N LEU A 7 1.94 -10.55 36.30
CA LEU A 7 0.48 -10.49 36.23
C LEU A 7 0.00 -9.84 34.93
N ALA A 8 0.65 -8.77 34.46
CA ALA A 8 0.32 -8.13 33.19
C ALA A 8 0.56 -9.06 31.99
N ILE A 9 1.68 -9.81 31.98
CA ILE A 9 1.98 -10.82 30.95
C ILE A 9 0.95 -11.96 30.99
N ALA A 10 0.56 -12.42 32.19
CA ALA A 10 -0.43 -13.48 32.35
C ALA A 10 -1.82 -13.04 31.88
N VAL A 11 -2.26 -11.81 32.21
CA VAL A 11 -3.54 -11.25 31.76
C VAL A 11 -3.54 -11.04 30.24
N LEU A 12 -2.43 -10.55 29.67
CA LEU A 12 -2.27 -10.45 28.22
C LEU A 12 -2.30 -11.85 27.55
N GLY A 13 -1.65 -12.84 28.15
CA GLY A 13 -1.66 -14.23 27.68
C GLY A 13 -3.05 -14.88 27.71
N LEU A 14 -3.84 -14.62 28.77
CA LEU A 14 -5.23 -15.10 28.88
C LEU A 14 -6.19 -14.39 27.91
N ALA A 15 -5.99 -13.09 27.66
CA ALA A 15 -6.76 -12.35 26.65
C ALA A 15 -6.46 -12.83 25.21
N LEU A 16 -5.25 -13.32 24.96
CA LEU A 16 -4.85 -13.92 23.68
C LEU A 16 -5.34 -15.36 23.50
N ALA A 17 -5.74 -16.05 24.58
CA ALA A 17 -6.22 -17.43 24.55
C ALA A 17 -7.72 -17.56 24.25
N SER A 18 -8.50 -16.47 24.27
CA SER A 18 -9.96 -16.50 24.08
C SER A 18 -10.42 -16.19 22.65
N VAL A 19 -9.50 -16.14 21.67
CA VAL A 19 -9.87 -15.80 20.29
C VAL A 19 -10.53 -17.01 19.62
N GLN A 20 -11.84 -16.96 19.40
CA GLN A 20 -12.62 -17.95 18.64
C GLN A 20 -12.23 -17.98 17.15
N PRO A 21 -12.38 -19.12 16.45
CA PRO A 21 -12.12 -19.22 15.02
C PRO A 21 -13.01 -18.31 14.19
N SER A 22 -12.48 -17.11 13.95
CA SER A 22 -12.95 -16.17 12.93
C SER A 22 -12.84 -16.87 11.58
N ARG A 23 -13.98 -17.33 11.08
CA ARG A 23 -14.13 -17.84 9.71
C ARG A 23 -13.75 -16.71 8.77
N ALA A 24 -12.59 -16.88 8.15
CA ALA A 24 -11.87 -15.85 7.40
C ALA A 24 -12.74 -15.22 6.31
N ILE A 25 -12.71 -13.89 6.18
CA ILE A 25 -13.22 -13.28 4.96
C ILE A 25 -12.43 -12.02 4.57
N PRO A 26 -11.85 -12.05 3.37
CA PRO A 26 -11.76 -10.90 2.47
C PRO A 26 -12.75 -11.06 1.30
N ALA A 27 -13.14 -9.97 0.64
CA ALA A 27 -14.17 -9.94 -0.41
C ALA A 27 -14.03 -11.06 -1.46
N PHE A 28 -12.83 -11.24 -2.00
CA PHE A 28 -12.54 -12.29 -2.99
C PHE A 28 -12.63 -13.72 -2.44
N ALA A 29 -12.25 -13.94 -1.18
CA ALA A 29 -12.38 -15.26 -0.55
C ALA A 29 -13.85 -15.68 -0.46
N ARG A 30 -14.75 -14.72 -0.17
CA ARG A 30 -16.21 -14.91 -0.18
C ARG A 30 -16.72 -15.20 -1.59
N GLN A 31 -16.32 -14.37 -2.55
CA GLN A 31 -16.77 -14.41 -3.94
C GLN A 31 -16.42 -15.74 -4.62
N TYR A 32 -15.23 -16.29 -4.36
CA TYR A 32 -14.76 -17.52 -5.02
C TYR A 32 -14.79 -18.77 -4.13
N HIS A 33 -15.19 -18.62 -2.86
CA HIS A 33 -15.18 -19.69 -1.84
C HIS A 33 -13.80 -20.33 -1.62
N ILE A 34 -12.79 -19.49 -1.43
CA ILE A 34 -11.39 -19.90 -1.26
C ILE A 34 -10.78 -19.34 0.03
N SER A 35 -9.67 -19.93 0.48
CA SER A 35 -8.92 -19.42 1.63
C SER A 35 -8.12 -18.16 1.26
N CYS A 36 -7.91 -17.24 2.21
CA CYS A 36 -6.99 -16.11 2.06
C CYS A 36 -5.56 -16.57 1.69
N ALA A 37 -5.19 -17.79 2.09
CA ALA A 37 -3.90 -18.41 1.78
C ALA A 37 -3.65 -18.56 0.27
N THR A 38 -4.72 -18.61 -0.53
CA THR A 38 -4.64 -18.72 -1.98
C THR A 38 -3.89 -17.52 -2.55
N CYS A 39 -4.21 -16.31 -2.07
CA CYS A 39 -3.63 -15.06 -2.58
C CYS A 39 -2.53 -14.49 -1.68
N HIS A 40 -2.52 -14.83 -0.39
CA HIS A 40 -1.60 -14.21 0.58
C HIS A 40 -0.61 -15.20 1.17
N ALA A 41 0.67 -14.80 1.19
CA ALA A 41 1.68 -15.43 2.03
C ALA A 41 1.40 -15.12 3.51
N ALA A 42 1.12 -13.85 3.81
CA ALA A 42 0.65 -13.38 5.11
C ALA A 42 -0.07 -12.03 4.93
N PRO A 43 -1.40 -11.93 5.11
CA PRO A 43 -2.12 -10.69 4.82
C PRO A 43 -1.54 -9.45 5.53
N PRO A 44 -1.29 -8.34 4.82
CA PRO A 44 -1.73 -8.06 3.44
C PRO A 44 -0.76 -8.53 2.34
N LYS A 45 0.42 -9.10 2.67
CA LYS A 45 1.42 -9.53 1.69
C LYS A 45 0.88 -10.62 0.75
N LEU A 46 0.94 -10.36 -0.55
CA LEU A 46 0.56 -11.31 -1.59
C LEU A 46 1.65 -12.40 -1.78
N ASN A 47 1.21 -13.60 -2.15
CA ASN A 47 2.08 -14.61 -2.75
C ASN A 47 2.11 -14.43 -4.28
N ALA A 48 2.81 -15.29 -5.00
CA ALA A 48 2.90 -15.21 -6.47
C ALA A 48 1.53 -15.28 -7.16
N PHE A 49 0.63 -16.17 -6.68
CA PHE A 49 -0.72 -16.27 -7.22
C PHE A 49 -1.53 -14.99 -6.99
N GLY A 50 -1.49 -14.42 -5.78
CA GLY A 50 -2.20 -13.19 -5.45
C GLY A 50 -1.74 -11.99 -6.26
N GLN A 51 -0.43 -11.91 -6.55
CA GLN A 51 0.12 -10.89 -7.45
C GLN A 51 -0.46 -11.07 -8.86
N GLN A 52 -0.39 -12.27 -9.43
CA GLN A 52 -0.98 -12.56 -10.75
C GLN A 52 -2.50 -12.29 -10.79
N PHE A 53 -3.22 -12.62 -9.73
CA PHE A 53 -4.65 -12.35 -9.61
C PHE A 53 -4.95 -10.86 -9.64
N MET A 54 -4.14 -10.04 -8.96
CA MET A 54 -4.26 -8.57 -9.01
C MET A 54 -3.90 -8.04 -10.40
N ASP A 55 -2.81 -8.52 -11.00
CA ASP A 55 -2.32 -8.07 -12.31
C ASP A 55 -3.30 -8.41 -13.44
N LYS A 56 -4.01 -9.56 -13.34
CA LYS A 56 -5.10 -9.96 -14.25
C LYS A 56 -6.44 -9.27 -13.95
N GLY A 57 -6.45 -8.18 -13.18
CA GLY A 57 -7.67 -7.43 -12.90
C GLY A 57 -8.70 -8.18 -12.05
N TYR A 58 -8.24 -9.03 -11.12
CA TYR A 58 -9.09 -9.86 -10.25
C TYR A 58 -9.93 -10.91 -10.98
N LEU A 59 -9.51 -11.29 -12.19
CA LEU A 59 -10.08 -12.40 -12.93
C LEU A 59 -9.56 -13.73 -12.35
N PHE A 60 -10.48 -14.54 -11.83
CA PHE A 60 -10.18 -15.88 -11.33
C PHE A 60 -10.50 -16.92 -12.40
N GLU A 61 -9.49 -17.31 -13.18
CA GLU A 61 -9.64 -18.30 -14.24
C GLU A 61 -10.23 -19.62 -13.71
N GLY A 62 -11.28 -20.12 -14.37
CA GLY A 62 -12.00 -21.32 -13.98
C GLY A 62 -13.00 -21.16 -12.81
N LEU A 63 -12.87 -20.11 -11.98
CA LEU A 63 -13.83 -19.83 -10.89
C LEU A 63 -14.66 -18.57 -11.11
N GLN A 64 -14.42 -17.83 -12.20
CA GLN A 64 -15.00 -16.51 -12.43
C GLN A 64 -16.54 -16.52 -12.34
N GLN A 65 -17.19 -17.55 -12.87
CA GLN A 65 -18.65 -17.66 -12.85
C GLN A 65 -19.27 -17.74 -11.45
N ARG A 66 -18.48 -18.10 -10.42
CA ARG A 66 -18.95 -18.09 -9.02
C ARG A 66 -19.16 -16.67 -8.48
N ALA A 67 -18.54 -15.69 -9.11
CA ALA A 67 -18.65 -14.30 -8.71
C ALA A 67 -20.02 -13.69 -9.03
N TYR A 68 -20.73 -14.25 -10.01
CA TYR A 68 -21.81 -13.57 -10.70
C TYR A 68 -23.15 -14.30 -10.57
N ILE A 69 -24.23 -13.54 -10.70
CA ILE A 69 -25.55 -14.09 -10.96
C ILE A 69 -25.52 -14.63 -12.41
N PRO A 70 -25.88 -15.91 -12.64
CA PRO A 70 -25.90 -16.47 -14.00
C PRO A 70 -26.87 -15.72 -14.92
N ASP A 71 -26.50 -15.58 -16.19
CA ASP A 71 -27.33 -15.01 -17.26
C ASP A 71 -28.69 -15.70 -17.42
N THR A 72 -28.73 -17.02 -17.22
CA THR A 72 -29.97 -17.84 -17.18
C THR A 72 -30.94 -17.39 -16.10
N VAL A 73 -30.46 -16.72 -15.05
CA VAL A 73 -31.29 -16.15 -13.96
C VAL A 73 -31.66 -14.70 -14.25
N THR A 74 -30.74 -13.90 -14.79
CA THR A 74 -31.01 -12.48 -15.11
C THR A 74 -31.87 -12.32 -16.37
N GLY A 75 -31.80 -13.27 -17.31
CA GLY A 75 -32.41 -13.18 -18.64
C GLY A 75 -31.71 -12.21 -19.59
N ASP A 76 -30.51 -11.74 -19.24
CA ASP A 76 -29.74 -10.74 -20.00
C ASP A 76 -28.25 -11.11 -20.04
N GLU A 77 -27.78 -11.57 -21.20
CA GLU A 77 -26.38 -11.97 -21.44
C GLU A 77 -25.39 -10.79 -21.42
N ALA A 78 -25.88 -9.55 -21.60
CA ALA A 78 -25.05 -8.36 -21.55
C ALA A 78 -24.86 -7.82 -20.11
N LEU A 79 -25.56 -8.38 -19.14
CA LEU A 79 -25.57 -7.91 -17.76
C LEU A 79 -24.64 -8.74 -16.87
N ASN A 80 -23.54 -8.13 -16.45
CA ASN A 80 -22.64 -8.73 -15.48
C ASN A 80 -22.91 -8.18 -14.08
N LEU A 81 -23.50 -9.00 -13.21
CA LEU A 81 -23.82 -8.66 -11.82
C LEU A 81 -23.15 -9.63 -10.87
N PHE A 82 -22.46 -9.10 -9.86
CA PHE A 82 -21.98 -9.94 -8.76
C PHE A 82 -23.15 -10.56 -7.99
N ASP A 83 -23.02 -11.84 -7.65
CA ASP A 83 -23.98 -12.53 -6.75
C ASP A 83 -24.06 -11.80 -5.40
N ARG A 84 -22.94 -11.27 -4.94
CA ARG A 84 -22.85 -10.42 -3.74
C ARG A 84 -21.92 -9.27 -4.01
N VAL A 85 -22.29 -8.08 -3.54
CA VAL A 85 -21.40 -6.91 -3.57
C VAL A 85 -20.07 -7.29 -2.89
N PRO A 86 -18.92 -7.19 -3.58
CA PRO A 86 -17.63 -7.66 -3.09
C PRO A 86 -17.04 -6.70 -2.05
N LEU A 87 -17.70 -6.54 -0.91
CA LEU A 87 -17.35 -5.57 0.13
C LEU A 87 -16.52 -6.22 1.25
N GLY A 88 -15.28 -5.79 1.44
CA GLY A 88 -14.42 -6.12 2.58
C GLY A 88 -14.23 -4.96 3.56
N PHE A 89 -13.76 -5.25 4.76
CA PHE A 89 -13.47 -4.30 5.82
C PHE A 89 -12.08 -4.58 6.40
N ARG A 90 -11.36 -3.54 6.79
CA ARG A 90 -10.09 -3.68 7.52
C ARG A 90 -10.06 -2.72 8.69
N PHE A 91 -9.76 -3.23 9.88
CA PHE A 91 -9.69 -2.47 11.13
C PHE A 91 -8.27 -2.54 11.66
N GLN A 92 -7.71 -1.37 11.94
CA GLN A 92 -6.35 -1.23 12.44
C GLN A 92 -6.34 -0.40 13.72
N GLN A 93 -5.67 -0.89 14.75
CA GLN A 93 -5.55 -0.23 16.04
C GLN A 93 -4.16 -0.41 16.63
N TRP A 94 -3.53 0.69 17.04
CA TRP A 94 -2.16 0.69 17.54
C TRP A 94 -2.09 1.24 18.97
N ALA A 95 -1.12 0.75 19.75
CA ALA A 95 -0.60 1.46 20.91
C ALA A 95 0.89 1.73 20.68
N ASP A 96 1.32 2.97 20.91
CA ASP A 96 2.69 3.41 20.69
C ASP A 96 3.35 3.76 22.04
N LEU A 97 4.60 3.32 22.22
CA LEU A 97 5.55 3.87 23.18
C LEU A 97 6.71 4.50 22.40
N ARG A 98 6.91 5.81 22.55
CA ARG A 98 7.95 6.57 21.87
C ARG A 98 8.95 7.11 22.87
N VAL A 99 10.24 6.98 22.57
CA VAL A 99 11.34 7.57 23.33
C VAL A 99 12.12 8.52 22.43
N GLN A 100 12.19 9.79 22.82
CA GLN A 100 12.89 10.85 22.10
C GLN A 100 13.48 11.83 23.11
N ASN A 101 14.74 12.25 22.96
CA ASN A 101 15.42 13.19 23.86
C ASN A 101 15.32 12.81 25.34
N ARG A 102 15.50 11.52 25.66
CA ARG A 102 15.39 10.93 27.02
C ARG A 102 14.01 11.08 27.67
N ARG A 103 13.00 11.53 26.92
CA ARG A 103 11.59 11.57 27.34
C ARG A 103 10.85 10.43 26.67
N TRP A 104 9.91 9.82 27.39
CA TRP A 104 9.01 8.82 26.84
C TRP A 104 7.58 9.35 26.76
N ARG A 105 6.83 8.89 25.78
CA ARG A 105 5.39 9.17 25.60
C ARG A 105 4.69 7.88 25.18
N GLN A 106 3.52 7.63 25.74
CA GLN A 106 2.64 6.56 25.30
C GLN A 106 1.37 7.13 24.68
N ASP A 107 0.77 6.39 23.75
CA ASP A 107 -0.42 6.83 23.03
C ASP A 107 -1.26 5.62 22.57
N PHE A 108 -2.58 5.69 22.75
CA PHE A 108 -3.52 4.71 22.21
C PHE A 108 -4.15 5.28 20.95
N LYS A 109 -3.77 4.72 19.80
CA LYS A 109 -4.22 5.13 18.47
C LYS A 109 -5.29 4.16 17.99
N ALA A 110 -6.46 4.25 18.61
CA ALA A 110 -7.60 3.37 18.36
C ALA A 110 -8.91 4.19 18.24
N PRO A 111 -9.62 4.11 17.09
CA PRO A 111 -9.20 3.47 15.85
C PRO A 111 -8.03 4.22 15.20
N TRP A 112 -7.06 3.48 14.63
CA TRP A 112 -6.07 4.09 13.76
C TRP A 112 -6.65 4.27 12.36
N ALA A 113 -7.13 3.17 11.78
CA ALA A 113 -7.78 3.19 10.47
C ALA A 113 -8.91 2.16 10.40
N VAL A 114 -9.99 2.52 9.70
CA VAL A 114 -11.03 1.60 9.23
C VAL A 114 -11.17 1.78 7.72
N LYS A 115 -11.00 0.71 6.95
CA LYS A 115 -11.19 0.71 5.48
C LYS A 115 -12.40 -0.11 5.09
N PHE A 116 -13.18 0.40 4.15
CA PHE A 116 -14.26 -0.31 3.46
C PHE A 116 -13.81 -0.48 2.01
N LEU A 117 -13.54 -1.71 1.59
CA LEU A 117 -12.91 -2.01 0.31
C LEU A 117 -13.86 -2.78 -0.59
N THR A 118 -13.81 -2.50 -1.88
CA THR A 118 -14.57 -3.23 -2.90
C THR A 118 -13.75 -3.35 -4.17
N GLY A 119 -13.96 -4.42 -4.92
CA GLY A 119 -13.32 -4.61 -6.21
C GLY A 119 -13.62 -5.95 -6.82
N GLY A 120 -13.34 -6.07 -8.11
CA GLY A 120 -13.53 -7.30 -8.87
C GLY A 120 -13.53 -7.08 -10.37
N ALA A 121 -13.44 -8.19 -11.10
CA ALA A 121 -13.58 -8.21 -12.54
C ALA A 121 -15.04 -7.95 -12.95
N LEU A 122 -15.23 -7.22 -14.04
CA LEU A 122 -16.48 -6.96 -14.75
C LEU A 122 -16.36 -7.64 -16.13
N GLY A 123 -16.56 -8.96 -16.14
CA GLY A 123 -16.27 -9.79 -17.30
C GLY A 123 -14.78 -9.92 -17.55
N SER A 124 -14.40 -10.13 -18.81
CA SER A 124 -13.00 -10.28 -19.23
C SER A 124 -12.34 -8.98 -19.73
N ILE A 125 -13.07 -7.86 -19.70
CA ILE A 125 -12.65 -6.60 -20.36
C ILE A 125 -12.39 -5.45 -19.40
N ALA A 126 -12.83 -5.56 -18.14
CA ALA A 126 -12.74 -4.48 -17.18
C ALA A 126 -12.70 -5.01 -15.76
N ASN A 127 -12.13 -4.23 -14.85
CA ASN A 127 -12.19 -4.44 -13.42
C ASN A 127 -12.19 -3.10 -12.68
N PHE A 128 -12.53 -3.13 -11.40
CA PHE A 128 -12.49 -1.93 -10.56
C PHE A 128 -11.96 -2.28 -9.17
N TYR A 129 -11.49 -1.25 -8.48
CA TYR A 129 -11.14 -1.30 -7.07
C TYR A 129 -11.37 0.07 -6.45
N ALA A 130 -11.93 0.07 -5.25
CA ALA A 130 -12.10 1.28 -4.47
C ALA A 130 -12.07 0.97 -2.98
N TYR A 131 -11.61 1.94 -2.19
CA TYR A 131 -11.92 1.95 -0.78
C TYR A 131 -12.08 3.35 -0.21
N VAL A 132 -12.96 3.43 0.78
CA VAL A 132 -13.08 4.59 1.68
C VAL A 132 -12.34 4.26 2.96
N ILE A 133 -11.59 5.23 3.48
CA ILE A 133 -10.84 5.10 4.72
C ILE A 133 -11.29 6.13 5.74
N PHE A 134 -11.40 5.70 7.00
CA PHE A 134 -11.51 6.54 8.19
C PHE A 134 -10.16 6.41 8.92
N GLU A 135 -9.27 7.39 8.82
CA GLU A 135 -7.94 7.32 9.41
C GLU A 135 -7.67 8.48 10.36
N LYS A 136 -7.04 8.23 11.52
CA LYS A 136 -6.58 9.24 12.49
C LYS A 136 -7.65 10.24 12.97
N GLY A 137 -8.93 9.88 12.86
CA GLY A 137 -10.05 10.76 13.22
C GLY A 137 -10.37 11.84 12.17
N GLU A 138 -9.77 11.75 10.97
CA GLU A 138 -10.13 12.61 9.84
C GLU A 138 -11.47 12.17 9.23
N PRO A 139 -12.21 13.08 8.56
CA PRO A 139 -13.39 12.73 7.77
C PRO A 139 -13.05 11.64 6.73
N PRO A 140 -13.98 10.73 6.42
CA PRO A 140 -13.70 9.66 5.47
C PRO A 140 -13.49 10.19 4.06
N PHE A 141 -12.53 9.61 3.33
CA PHE A 141 -12.25 9.95 1.94
C PHE A 141 -11.83 8.71 1.12
N PHE A 142 -11.86 8.83 -0.20
CA PHE A 142 -11.29 7.83 -1.11
C PHE A 142 -9.80 8.04 -1.25
N GLU A 143 -9.03 6.99 -0.97
CA GLU A 143 -7.59 6.94 -1.25
C GLU A 143 -7.36 6.31 -2.63
N ASP A 144 -7.84 5.08 -2.83
CA ASP A 144 -7.92 4.45 -4.15
C ASP A 144 -9.37 4.30 -4.59
N ALA A 145 -9.64 4.65 -5.84
CA ALA A 145 -10.92 4.48 -6.50
C ALA A 145 -10.71 4.59 -8.01
N TRP A 146 -10.68 3.45 -8.69
CA TRP A 146 -10.36 3.40 -10.11
C TRP A 146 -11.09 2.27 -10.83
N VAL A 147 -11.21 2.45 -12.14
CA VAL A 147 -11.62 1.42 -13.10
C VAL A 147 -10.45 1.15 -14.03
N HIS A 148 -10.27 -0.10 -14.41
CA HIS A 148 -9.22 -0.55 -15.31
C HIS A 148 -9.85 -1.35 -16.46
N LEU A 149 -9.64 -0.89 -17.69
CA LEU A 149 -10.11 -1.52 -18.92
C LEU A 149 -8.97 -2.32 -19.55
N HIS A 150 -9.22 -3.57 -19.92
CA HIS A 150 -8.25 -4.49 -20.50
C HIS A 150 -8.92 -5.38 -21.58
N PRO A 151 -9.41 -4.80 -22.70
CA PRO A 151 -10.19 -5.52 -23.70
C PRO A 151 -9.42 -6.60 -24.48
N TRP A 152 -8.09 -6.57 -24.45
CA TRP A 152 -7.23 -7.54 -25.12
C TRP A 152 -5.97 -7.78 -24.29
N GLU A 153 -5.31 -8.90 -24.57
CA GLU A 153 -4.11 -9.33 -23.84
C GLU A 153 -3.02 -8.25 -23.86
N ASN A 154 -2.33 -8.09 -22.74
CA ASN A 154 -1.21 -7.14 -22.56
C ASN A 154 -1.56 -5.66 -22.73
N PHE A 155 -2.82 -5.25 -22.74
CA PHE A 155 -3.21 -3.84 -22.74
C PHE A 155 -4.09 -3.51 -21.54
N GLY A 156 -3.83 -2.35 -20.93
CA GLY A 156 -4.57 -1.82 -19.81
C GLY A 156 -4.76 -0.31 -19.91
N LEU A 157 -5.93 0.17 -19.49
CA LEU A 157 -6.21 1.59 -19.29
C LEU A 157 -6.91 1.77 -17.93
N GLN A 158 -6.17 2.27 -16.95
CA GLN A 158 -6.69 2.60 -15.62
C GLN A 158 -7.02 4.09 -15.56
N LEU A 159 -8.20 4.42 -15.01
CA LEU A 159 -8.64 5.79 -14.76
C LEU A 159 -9.16 5.87 -13.32
N GLY A 160 -8.69 6.87 -12.57
CA GLY A 160 -9.22 7.17 -11.24
C GLY A 160 -8.20 7.74 -10.27
N GLN A 161 -8.38 7.43 -8.99
CA GLN A 161 -7.45 7.78 -7.91
C GLN A 161 -6.63 6.54 -7.52
N PHE A 162 -5.32 6.67 -7.49
CA PHE A 162 -4.38 5.58 -7.20
C PHE A 162 -3.04 6.13 -6.70
N GLN A 163 -2.14 5.29 -6.18
CA GLN A 163 -0.77 5.69 -5.91
C GLN A 163 0.13 5.48 -7.14
N ILE A 164 1.01 6.43 -7.43
CA ILE A 164 2.05 6.21 -8.46
C ILE A 164 2.94 5.04 -8.06
N SER A 165 3.20 4.86 -6.76
CA SER A 165 4.01 3.77 -6.23
C SER A 165 3.46 2.37 -6.49
N ASP A 166 2.19 2.23 -6.88
CA ASP A 166 1.58 0.92 -7.15
C ASP A 166 2.24 0.21 -8.35
N LEU A 167 2.84 0.96 -9.28
CA LEU A 167 3.65 0.40 -10.37
C LEU A 167 4.96 -0.26 -9.90
N MET A 168 5.37 -0.01 -8.65
CA MET A 168 6.63 -0.50 -8.09
C MET A 168 6.32 -1.34 -6.84
N PHE A 169 6.09 -0.68 -5.71
CA PHE A 169 5.75 -1.32 -4.45
C PHE A 169 4.52 -0.67 -3.83
N PRO A 170 3.35 -1.33 -3.88
CA PRO A 170 2.15 -0.87 -3.22
C PRO A 170 2.40 -0.72 -1.72
N ARG A 171 2.00 0.42 -1.17
CA ARG A 171 2.25 0.78 0.23
C ARG A 171 1.38 -0.07 1.18
N GLU A 172 0.24 -0.54 0.69
CA GLU A 172 -0.82 -1.20 1.45
C GLU A 172 -0.52 -2.68 1.70
N LEU A 173 0.40 -3.26 0.91
CA LEU A 173 0.81 -4.66 0.97
C LEU A 173 2.01 -4.91 1.89
N ARG A 174 2.57 -3.85 2.48
CA ARG A 174 3.67 -3.97 3.44
C ARG A 174 3.27 -4.73 4.69
N LEU A 175 4.24 -5.46 5.23
CA LEU A 175 4.13 -6.01 6.56
C LEU A 175 4.45 -4.95 7.62
N THR A 176 5.50 -4.16 7.46
CA THR A 176 5.87 -3.10 8.41
C THR A 176 4.81 -2.01 8.50
N ARG A 177 4.66 -1.42 9.69
CA ARG A 177 3.96 -0.14 9.88
C ARG A 177 4.84 1.02 9.44
N ALA A 178 6.16 0.93 9.65
CA ALA A 178 7.10 1.81 9.00
C ALA A 178 6.87 1.84 7.48
N ASP A 179 6.84 3.04 6.93
CA ASP A 179 6.45 3.32 5.55
C ASP A 179 7.68 3.47 4.65
N TYR A 180 7.47 3.42 3.34
CA TYR A 180 8.49 3.75 2.35
C TYR A 180 8.63 5.28 2.29
N SER A 181 9.54 5.83 3.08
CA SER A 181 9.62 7.28 3.30
C SER A 181 9.90 8.07 2.01
N ILE A 182 10.66 7.48 1.08
CA ILE A 182 10.99 8.08 -0.22
C ILE A 182 9.75 8.34 -1.10
N TYR A 183 8.64 7.63 -0.90
CA TYR A 183 7.39 7.86 -1.63
C TYR A 183 6.63 9.08 -1.14
N LYS A 184 6.88 9.52 0.09
CA LYS A 184 6.13 10.58 0.78
C LYS A 184 6.85 11.93 0.77
N ILE A 185 7.69 12.15 -0.23
CA ILE A 185 8.38 13.42 -0.45
C ILE A 185 7.38 14.52 -0.79
N GLY A 186 7.59 15.74 -0.28
CA GLY A 186 6.58 16.80 -0.40
C GLY A 186 6.34 17.33 -1.81
N ARG A 187 7.36 17.35 -2.67
CA ARG A 187 7.25 17.71 -4.08
C ARG A 187 7.37 16.46 -4.94
N PHE A 188 6.40 16.28 -5.84
CA PHE A 188 6.21 15.06 -6.62
C PHE A 188 6.09 13.79 -5.73
N PRO A 189 5.13 13.76 -4.77
CA PRO A 189 4.89 12.56 -3.99
C PRO A 189 4.49 11.41 -4.92
N LEU A 190 4.99 10.21 -4.65
CA LEU A 190 4.62 9.00 -5.39
C LEU A 190 3.37 8.31 -4.79
N THR A 191 2.68 8.98 -3.87
CA THR A 191 1.45 8.50 -3.23
C THR A 191 0.22 8.82 -4.09
N TYR A 192 -0.95 8.92 -3.43
CA TYR A 192 -2.24 9.11 -4.08
C TYR A 192 -2.31 10.34 -4.99
N GLN A 193 -2.78 10.10 -6.20
CA GLN A 193 -2.99 11.08 -7.27
C GLN A 193 -4.27 10.74 -8.03
N ARG A 194 -4.76 11.68 -8.84
CA ARG A 194 -5.81 11.44 -9.82
C ARG A 194 -5.23 11.45 -11.22
N GLY A 195 -5.58 10.46 -12.05
CA GLY A 195 -5.07 10.40 -13.40
C GLY A 195 -5.42 9.13 -14.16
N ILE A 196 -4.56 8.83 -15.13
CA ILE A 196 -4.66 7.69 -16.04
C ILE A 196 -3.34 6.91 -16.04
N VAL A 197 -3.41 5.59 -16.15
CA VAL A 197 -2.28 4.72 -16.49
C VAL A 197 -2.64 3.88 -17.71
N LEU A 198 -1.79 3.92 -18.73
CA LEU A 198 -1.80 3.03 -19.87
C LEU A 198 -0.73 1.96 -19.65
N SER A 199 -1.10 0.68 -19.76
CA SER A 199 -0.17 -0.44 -19.68
C SER A 199 -0.17 -1.19 -21.00
N ALA A 200 1.02 -1.50 -21.52
CA ALA A 200 1.22 -2.27 -22.74
C ALA A 200 2.44 -3.19 -22.56
N PHE A 201 2.22 -4.50 -22.57
CA PHE A 201 3.27 -5.49 -22.28
C PHE A 201 3.94 -5.19 -20.91
N ASP A 202 5.26 -5.04 -20.89
CA ASP A 202 6.06 -4.75 -19.71
C ASP A 202 6.20 -3.25 -19.41
N ILE A 203 5.44 -2.38 -20.08
CA ILE A 203 5.53 -0.93 -19.97
C ILE A 203 4.24 -0.36 -19.41
N ALA A 204 4.34 0.47 -18.37
CA ALA A 204 3.25 1.30 -17.88
C ALA A 204 3.62 2.78 -18.01
N LEU A 205 2.72 3.59 -18.56
CA LEU A 205 2.86 5.04 -18.71
C LEU A 205 1.66 5.73 -18.09
N GLY A 206 1.90 6.71 -17.23
CA GLY A 206 0.83 7.42 -16.53
C GLY A 206 0.95 8.93 -16.61
N VAL A 207 -0.21 9.57 -16.45
CA VAL A 207 -0.35 11.02 -16.35
C VAL A 207 -1.32 11.34 -15.22
N VAL A 208 -0.92 12.24 -14.32
CA VAL A 208 -1.73 12.67 -13.16
C VAL A 208 -1.73 14.17 -13.00
N ASN A 209 -2.69 14.68 -12.22
CA ASN A 209 -2.81 16.09 -11.88
C ASN A 209 -1.59 16.65 -11.13
N GLY A 210 -0.96 15.85 -10.26
CA GLY A 210 0.23 16.26 -9.50
C GLY A 210 -0.08 17.04 -8.22
N ASN A 211 -1.33 17.41 -7.98
CA ASN A 211 -1.82 18.07 -6.77
C ASN A 211 -2.40 17.08 -5.72
N GLY A 212 -2.31 15.76 -5.98
CA GLY A 212 -2.80 14.73 -5.06
C GLY A 212 -4.29 14.43 -5.21
N ILE A 213 -4.91 14.05 -4.09
CA ILE A 213 -6.34 13.68 -4.00
C ILE A 213 -7.17 14.64 -3.15
N GLY A 214 -6.74 15.89 -3.02
CA GLY A 214 -7.45 16.92 -2.26
C GLY A 214 -8.88 17.20 -2.76
N GLU A 215 -9.57 18.09 -2.06
CA GLU A 215 -10.93 18.49 -2.42
C GLU A 215 -11.00 19.17 -3.79
N TYR A 216 -12.19 19.11 -4.40
CA TYR A 216 -12.46 19.85 -5.62
C TYR A 216 -12.65 21.33 -5.28
N ILE A 217 -12.04 22.21 -6.05
CA ILE A 217 -12.15 23.66 -5.89
C ILE A 217 -12.87 24.20 -7.12
N ALA A 218 -14.00 24.88 -6.91
CA ALA A 218 -14.82 25.43 -8.01
C ALA A 218 -15.26 24.39 -9.07
N GLY A 219 -15.38 23.11 -8.68
CA GLY A 219 -15.75 22.02 -9.59
C GLY A 219 -14.56 21.31 -10.24
N ASP A 220 -13.34 21.80 -10.06
CA ASP A 220 -12.14 21.22 -10.62
C ASP A 220 -11.37 20.40 -9.57
N ALA A 221 -10.94 19.20 -9.95
CA ALA A 221 -10.04 18.38 -9.14
C ALA A 221 -8.61 18.95 -9.11
N ASP A 222 -8.29 19.81 -10.06
CA ASP A 222 -7.00 20.47 -10.25
C ASP A 222 -7.25 21.82 -10.91
N ALA A 223 -6.71 22.88 -10.30
CA ALA A 223 -6.99 24.25 -10.71
C ALA A 223 -6.19 24.69 -11.95
N ASP A 224 -5.43 23.77 -12.55
CA ASP A 224 -4.59 24.06 -13.70
C ASP A 224 -4.40 22.87 -14.67
N ASN A 225 -3.80 23.16 -15.83
CA ASN A 225 -3.61 22.20 -16.92
C ASN A 225 -2.27 21.46 -16.89
N ARG A 226 -1.41 21.72 -15.90
CA ARG A 226 -0.11 21.06 -15.76
C ARG A 226 -0.34 19.64 -15.27
N LYS A 227 0.51 18.72 -15.73
CA LYS A 227 0.39 17.30 -15.39
C LYS A 227 1.76 16.73 -15.08
N VAL A 228 1.77 15.71 -14.25
CA VAL A 228 2.96 14.92 -13.93
C VAL A 228 2.86 13.62 -14.72
N PHE A 229 3.90 13.34 -15.49
CA PHE A 229 4.03 12.13 -16.29
C PHE A 229 4.97 11.16 -15.58
N PHE A 230 4.68 9.88 -15.66
CA PHE A 230 5.53 8.85 -15.09
C PHE A 230 5.45 7.58 -15.93
N GLY A 231 6.39 6.68 -15.70
CA GLY A 231 6.37 5.37 -16.32
C GLY A 231 7.22 4.36 -15.57
N HIS A 232 6.90 3.10 -15.81
CA HIS A 232 7.62 1.96 -15.29
C HIS A 232 7.85 0.95 -16.42
N ILE A 233 9.01 0.32 -16.42
CA ILE A 233 9.35 -0.78 -17.33
C ILE A 233 9.77 -1.97 -16.49
N ALA A 234 9.04 -3.07 -16.62
CA ALA A 234 9.42 -4.36 -16.06
C ALA A 234 10.50 -5.00 -16.95
N LEU A 235 11.52 -5.56 -16.31
CA LEU A 235 12.66 -6.21 -16.93
C LEU A 235 12.78 -7.64 -16.38
N PRO A 236 13.52 -8.53 -17.08
CA PRO A 236 13.79 -9.87 -16.58
C PRO A 236 14.37 -9.87 -15.16
N LEU A 237 14.13 -10.96 -14.42
CA LEU A 237 14.58 -11.14 -13.02
C LEU A 237 13.93 -10.18 -12.02
N ASP A 238 12.66 -9.81 -12.25
CA ASP A 238 11.85 -8.96 -11.37
C ASP A 238 12.49 -7.59 -11.09
N LEU A 239 13.26 -7.08 -12.06
CA LEU A 239 13.85 -5.75 -12.05
C LEU A 239 12.89 -4.75 -12.69
N GLY A 240 12.80 -3.56 -12.14
CA GLY A 240 11.97 -2.48 -12.67
C GLY A 240 12.76 -1.18 -12.82
N LEU A 241 12.46 -0.42 -13.87
CA LEU A 241 12.94 0.95 -14.04
C LEU A 241 11.78 1.91 -13.96
N PHE A 242 11.90 2.92 -13.10
CA PHE A 242 10.88 3.96 -12.93
C PHE A 242 11.40 5.33 -13.33
N ALA A 243 10.56 6.13 -13.96
CA ALA A 243 10.81 7.54 -14.20
C ALA A 243 9.54 8.38 -13.97
N LEU A 244 9.72 9.60 -13.49
CA LEU A 244 8.69 10.62 -13.36
C LEU A 244 9.26 11.96 -13.81
N TYR A 245 8.45 12.75 -14.50
CA TYR A 245 8.76 14.11 -14.91
C TYR A 245 7.51 14.99 -14.85
N GLY A 246 7.64 16.22 -14.37
CA GLY A 246 6.53 17.15 -14.41
C GLY A 246 6.88 18.53 -13.88
N GLU A 247 5.83 19.34 -13.75
CA GLU A 247 5.88 20.66 -13.15
C GLU A 247 4.85 20.78 -12.04
N VAL A 248 5.28 21.21 -10.86
CA VAL A 248 4.39 21.49 -9.72
C VAL A 248 4.67 22.90 -9.19
N PRO A 249 3.65 23.67 -8.78
CA PRO A 249 3.86 24.94 -8.12
C PRO A 249 4.44 24.71 -6.71
N ASP A 250 5.29 25.63 -6.25
CA ASP A 250 5.67 25.72 -4.85
C ASP A 250 4.63 26.48 -4.01
N THR A 251 4.91 26.67 -2.72
CA THR A 251 4.02 27.39 -1.80
C THR A 251 3.81 28.87 -2.17
N ALA A 252 4.70 29.47 -2.96
CA ALA A 252 4.56 30.83 -3.48
C ALA A 252 3.94 30.85 -4.89
N GLY A 253 3.55 29.69 -5.44
CA GLY A 253 3.02 29.53 -6.79
C GLY A 253 4.09 29.50 -7.90
N ALA A 254 5.37 29.58 -7.55
CA ALA A 254 6.45 29.52 -8.53
C ALA A 254 6.64 28.09 -9.03
N LEU A 255 6.84 27.93 -10.33
CA LEU A 255 6.89 26.62 -10.96
C LEU A 255 8.19 25.86 -10.69
N ILE A 256 8.04 24.60 -10.32
CA ILE A 256 9.14 23.66 -10.12
C ILE A 256 9.06 22.54 -11.12
N ARG A 257 10.05 22.51 -12.01
CA ARG A 257 10.25 21.42 -12.97
C ARG A 257 11.25 20.44 -12.40
N GLY A 258 10.87 19.17 -12.31
CA GLY A 258 11.71 18.15 -11.73
C GLY A 258 11.48 16.78 -12.35
N TYR A 259 12.42 15.87 -12.06
CA TYR A 259 12.30 14.47 -12.41
C TYR A 259 12.65 13.57 -11.23
N ARG A 260 12.14 12.34 -11.27
CA ARG A 260 12.54 11.22 -10.41
C ARG A 260 12.91 10.06 -11.31
N VAL A 261 13.95 9.32 -10.94
CA VAL A 261 14.34 8.08 -11.62
C VAL A 261 14.73 7.06 -10.58
N GLY A 262 14.44 5.80 -10.82
CA GLY A 262 14.78 4.74 -9.87
C GLY A 262 14.77 3.35 -10.45
N VAL A 263 15.26 2.45 -9.61
CA VAL A 263 15.32 1.02 -9.88
C VAL A 263 14.67 0.31 -8.71
N ASP A 264 13.74 -0.60 -9.01
CA ASP A 264 13.12 -1.49 -8.05
C ASP A 264 13.47 -2.95 -8.36
N TRP A 265 13.54 -3.79 -7.33
CA TRP A 265 13.81 -5.21 -7.48
C TRP A 265 13.21 -6.00 -6.33
N ARG A 266 12.66 -7.18 -6.63
CA ARG A 266 12.16 -8.12 -5.61
C ARG A 266 12.49 -9.56 -6.00
N THR A 267 12.70 -10.44 -5.02
CA THR A 267 12.81 -11.87 -5.28
C THR A 267 12.42 -12.69 -4.07
N TRP A 268 11.86 -13.87 -4.29
CA TRP A 268 11.77 -14.91 -3.28
C TRP A 268 13.08 -15.73 -3.30
N LEU A 269 13.80 -15.77 -2.19
CA LEU A 269 15.01 -16.60 -2.04
C LEU A 269 14.64 -18.07 -1.79
N ASN A 270 13.46 -18.29 -1.19
CA ASN A 270 12.78 -19.57 -1.01
C ASN A 270 11.29 -19.29 -0.75
N GLU A 271 10.50 -20.31 -0.43
CA GLU A 271 9.05 -20.18 -0.18
C GLU A 271 8.67 -19.26 1.00
N ARG A 272 9.62 -18.93 1.87
CA ARG A 272 9.39 -18.17 3.12
C ARG A 272 10.06 -16.81 3.14
N LEU A 273 11.17 -16.63 2.43
CA LEU A 273 12.01 -15.45 2.51
C LEU A 273 11.95 -14.64 1.23
N GLN A 274 11.43 -13.41 1.32
CA GLN A 274 11.46 -12.44 0.23
C GLN A 274 12.42 -11.29 0.55
N LEU A 275 13.23 -10.91 -0.43
CA LEU A 275 13.98 -9.66 -0.43
C LEU A 275 13.35 -8.69 -1.44
N PHE A 276 13.33 -7.41 -1.09
CA PHE A 276 12.88 -6.37 -1.99
C PHE A 276 13.62 -5.06 -1.71
N THR A 277 13.83 -4.26 -2.74
CA THR A 277 14.58 -3.01 -2.61
C THR A 277 14.15 -2.02 -3.67
N GLN A 278 14.32 -0.74 -3.37
CA GLN A 278 14.21 0.32 -4.34
C GLN A 278 15.19 1.44 -4.03
N VAL A 279 15.75 2.02 -5.08
CA VAL A 279 16.54 3.24 -5.01
C VAL A 279 15.96 4.27 -5.98
N LEU A 280 15.81 5.50 -5.52
CA LEU A 280 15.29 6.63 -6.27
C LEU A 280 16.22 7.83 -6.13
N TYR A 281 16.44 8.52 -7.24
CA TYR A 281 17.09 9.82 -7.31
C TYR A 281 16.11 10.85 -7.85
N GLY A 282 16.14 12.06 -7.29
CA GLY A 282 15.32 13.17 -7.71
C GLY A 282 16.12 14.44 -7.89
N TYR A 283 15.73 15.22 -8.90
CA TYR A 283 16.32 16.55 -9.15
C TYR A 283 15.25 17.55 -9.58
N ASP A 284 15.25 18.72 -8.93
CA ASP A 284 14.39 19.84 -9.25
C ASP A 284 15.21 20.91 -9.97
N ARG A 285 15.10 20.94 -11.30
CA ARG A 285 15.94 21.77 -12.17
C ARG A 285 15.78 23.27 -11.92
N SER A 286 14.57 23.75 -11.64
CA SER A 286 14.33 25.18 -11.42
C SER A 286 14.92 25.70 -10.10
N ARG A 287 15.21 24.80 -9.14
CA ARG A 287 15.77 25.13 -7.82
C ARG A 287 17.20 24.61 -7.64
N SER A 288 17.70 23.78 -8.57
CA SER A 288 18.98 23.07 -8.45
C SER A 288 19.09 22.24 -7.16
N GLU A 289 17.97 21.65 -6.72
CA GLU A 289 17.90 20.82 -5.52
C GLU A 289 17.84 19.34 -5.91
N TRP A 290 18.48 18.48 -5.13
CA TRP A 290 18.44 17.03 -5.32
C TRP A 290 18.00 16.31 -4.04
N LEU A 291 17.52 15.09 -4.23
CA LEU A 291 17.31 14.12 -3.16
C LEU A 291 17.64 12.72 -3.66
N ALA A 292 18.06 11.83 -2.78
CA ALA A 292 18.25 10.42 -3.10
C ALA A 292 17.76 9.58 -1.93
N GLY A 293 17.18 8.43 -2.20
CA GLY A 293 16.68 7.58 -1.14
C GLY A 293 16.15 6.27 -1.66
N GLY A 294 15.51 5.53 -0.77
CA GLY A 294 15.12 4.17 -1.08
C GLY A 294 14.84 3.37 0.18
N PHE A 295 14.69 2.07 -0.02
CA PHE A 295 14.51 1.13 1.07
C PHE A 295 15.04 -0.25 0.68
N LEU A 296 15.44 -1.02 1.69
CA LEU A 296 15.73 -2.45 1.60
C LEU A 296 14.84 -3.18 2.61
N GLY A 297 14.10 -4.17 2.13
CA GLY A 297 13.19 -4.96 2.93
C GLY A 297 13.50 -6.45 2.87
N LEU A 298 13.21 -7.12 3.99
CA LEU A 298 13.31 -8.56 4.15
C LEU A 298 12.06 -9.05 4.88
N ASP A 299 11.31 -9.94 4.25
CA ASP A 299 10.13 -10.56 4.84
C ASP A 299 10.35 -12.07 4.96
N TYR A 300 10.33 -12.59 6.19
CA TYR A 300 10.35 -14.02 6.50
C TYR A 300 8.97 -14.47 6.98
N VAL A 301 8.31 -15.30 6.18
CA VAL A 301 6.95 -15.79 6.39
C VAL A 301 6.98 -17.27 6.73
N ASP A 302 6.81 -17.60 8.00
CA ASP A 302 6.65 -18.96 8.51
C ASP A 302 5.31 -19.07 9.25
N PHE A 303 4.24 -19.02 8.47
CA PHE A 303 2.87 -18.86 8.97
C PHE A 303 2.54 -19.88 10.08
N PRO A 304 2.00 -19.47 11.24
CA PRO A 304 1.36 -18.17 11.54
C PRO A 304 2.32 -17.10 12.08
N HIS A 305 3.63 -17.29 12.02
CA HIS A 305 4.64 -16.36 12.50
C HIS A 305 5.34 -15.65 11.35
N VAL A 306 5.47 -14.33 11.44
CA VAL A 306 6.05 -13.52 10.37
C VAL A 306 7.00 -12.49 10.97
N VAL A 307 8.18 -12.36 10.37
CA VAL A 307 9.16 -11.33 10.71
C VAL A 307 9.40 -10.47 9.47
N ALA A 308 9.34 -9.16 9.64
CA ALA A 308 9.62 -8.20 8.59
C ALA A 308 10.67 -7.19 9.07
N VAL A 309 11.62 -6.87 8.20
CA VAL A 309 12.63 -5.84 8.42
C VAL A 309 12.53 -4.82 7.29
N LEU A 310 12.52 -3.55 7.63
CA LEU A 310 12.59 -2.46 6.67
C LEU A 310 13.68 -1.47 7.06
N LEU A 311 14.64 -1.29 6.16
CA LEU A 311 15.59 -0.19 6.18
C LEU A 311 15.06 0.87 5.22
N SER A 312 14.87 2.10 5.67
CA SER A 312 14.42 3.22 4.82
C SER A 312 15.39 4.38 4.97
N SER A 313 15.73 5.02 3.85
CA SER A 313 16.68 6.13 3.84
C SER A 313 16.26 7.18 2.83
N VAL A 314 16.32 8.45 3.22
CA VAL A 314 16.15 9.62 2.36
C VAL A 314 17.21 10.64 2.74
N GLU A 315 18.01 11.06 1.77
CA GLU A 315 19.08 12.02 1.91
C GLU A 315 18.84 13.22 0.99
N ALA A 316 19.17 14.42 1.50
CA ALA A 316 19.08 15.66 0.75
C ALA A 316 20.00 16.73 1.39
N PRO A 317 20.47 17.74 0.63
CA PRO A 317 21.33 18.78 1.19
C PRO A 317 20.63 19.67 2.24
N GLU A 318 21.40 20.18 3.19
CA GLU A 318 20.86 20.89 4.37
C GLU A 318 20.15 22.21 4.08
N GLN A 319 20.48 22.86 2.97
CA GLN A 319 19.93 24.17 2.59
C GLN A 319 18.84 24.04 1.51
N THR A 320 18.12 22.92 1.48
CA THR A 320 17.10 22.63 0.47
C THR A 320 15.72 22.39 1.10
N TYR A 321 14.66 22.53 0.28
CA TYR A 321 13.30 22.13 0.64
C TYR A 321 13.21 20.69 1.15
N TYR A 322 14.06 19.80 0.62
CA TYR A 322 14.03 18.38 0.93
C TYR A 322 14.65 18.01 2.28
N ARG A 323 15.35 18.94 2.94
CA ARG A 323 15.98 18.70 4.26
C ARG A 323 14.99 18.11 5.27
N GLN A 324 13.75 18.58 5.28
CA GLN A 324 12.73 18.13 6.23
C GLN A 324 12.28 16.67 6.02
N PHE A 325 12.57 16.09 4.85
CA PHE A 325 12.28 14.69 4.53
C PHE A 325 13.47 13.77 4.76
N ARG A 326 14.63 14.29 5.19
CA ARG A 326 15.78 13.47 5.54
C ARG A 326 15.41 12.51 6.65
N THR A 327 15.65 11.22 6.43
CA THR A 327 15.40 10.19 7.42
C THR A 327 16.27 8.98 7.15
N HIS A 328 16.71 8.32 8.22
CA HIS A 328 17.25 6.98 8.15
C HIS A 328 16.59 6.18 9.25
N SER A 329 15.87 5.13 8.88
CA SER A 329 15.13 4.31 9.83
C SER A 329 15.35 2.83 9.61
N VAL A 330 15.27 2.11 10.71
CA VAL A 330 15.26 0.64 10.77
C VAL A 330 14.00 0.24 11.52
N ALA A 331 13.18 -0.59 10.91
CA ALA A 331 12.03 -1.20 11.54
C ALA A 331 12.19 -2.71 11.57
N LEU A 332 12.02 -3.31 12.75
CA LEU A 332 11.89 -4.75 12.93
C LEU A 332 10.49 -5.02 13.45
N GLN A 333 9.76 -5.86 12.73
CA GLN A 333 8.41 -6.24 13.09
C GLN A 333 8.29 -7.75 13.23
N TYR A 334 7.56 -8.16 14.24
CA TYR A 334 7.03 -9.51 14.39
C TYR A 334 5.51 -9.49 14.35
N SER A 335 4.91 -10.44 13.64
CA SER A 335 3.46 -10.65 13.57
C SER A 335 3.11 -12.11 13.88
N TYR A 336 2.01 -12.30 14.60
CA TYR A 336 1.36 -13.59 14.83
C TYR A 336 -0.08 -13.55 14.31
N TYR A 337 -0.47 -14.58 13.58
CA TYR A 337 -1.78 -14.71 12.95
C TYR A 337 -2.58 -15.83 13.62
N PRO A 338 -3.29 -15.56 14.73
CA PRO A 338 -4.21 -16.56 15.30
C PRO A 338 -5.25 -17.02 14.28
N TYR A 339 -5.64 -16.11 13.35
CA TYR A 339 -6.44 -16.41 12.17
C TYR A 339 -5.85 -15.73 10.94
N ARG A 340 -6.14 -16.26 9.75
CA ARG A 340 -5.63 -15.64 8.50
C ARG A 340 -6.07 -14.20 8.31
N ASN A 341 -7.18 -13.80 8.91
CA ASN A 341 -7.75 -12.47 8.82
C ASN A 341 -7.61 -11.66 10.12
N LEU A 342 -6.86 -12.15 11.10
CA LEU A 342 -6.54 -11.44 12.34
C LEU A 342 -5.04 -11.50 12.59
N ARG A 343 -4.41 -10.34 12.59
CA ARG A 343 -2.97 -10.17 12.78
C ARG A 343 -2.71 -9.39 14.05
N LEU A 344 -1.90 -9.97 14.93
CA LEU A 344 -1.34 -9.31 16.09
C LEU A 344 0.11 -8.97 15.78
N LEU A 345 0.54 -7.75 16.07
CA LEU A 345 1.89 -7.30 15.70
C LEU A 345 2.59 -6.53 16.82
N ALA A 346 3.91 -6.58 16.79
CA ALA A 346 4.80 -5.71 17.52
C ALA A 346 5.90 -5.22 16.58
N GLU A 347 6.14 -3.91 16.55
CA GLU A 347 7.17 -3.28 15.72
C GLU A 347 8.07 -2.40 16.57
N LEU A 348 9.38 -2.58 16.44
CA LEU A 348 10.39 -1.68 16.96
C LEU A 348 10.99 -0.90 15.80
N GLU A 349 10.77 0.41 15.79
CA GLU A 349 11.29 1.36 14.80
C GLU A 349 12.32 2.28 15.46
N ARG A 350 13.46 2.48 14.81
CA ARG A 350 14.49 3.45 15.20
C ARG A 350 14.73 4.41 14.05
N GLU A 351 14.51 5.70 14.29
CA GLU A 351 14.91 6.80 13.42
C GLU A 351 16.25 7.37 13.92
N LEU A 352 17.18 7.65 13.00
CA LEU A 352 18.56 8.08 13.27
C LEU A 352 18.84 9.58 13.05
N VAL A 353 18.15 10.27 12.14
CA VAL A 353 18.34 11.71 11.85
C VAL A 353 17.78 12.59 12.97
N LEU A 354 16.57 12.29 13.43
CA LEU A 354 15.92 12.87 14.61
C LEU A 354 15.71 11.76 15.63
N PRO A 355 16.76 11.39 16.40
CA PRO A 355 16.82 10.15 17.17
C PRO A 355 15.55 9.85 17.97
N MET A 356 14.81 8.85 17.52
CA MET A 356 13.53 8.46 18.09
C MET A 356 13.40 6.94 17.99
N THR A 357 13.06 6.31 19.11
CA THR A 357 12.70 4.89 19.13
C THR A 357 11.21 4.77 19.39
N ARG A 358 10.53 3.93 18.62
CA ARG A 358 9.11 3.65 18.76
C ARG A 358 8.92 2.14 18.88
N LEU A 359 8.24 1.72 19.94
CA LEU A 359 7.61 0.42 20.01
C LEU A 359 6.13 0.62 19.70
N THR A 360 5.64 -0.10 18.70
CA THR A 360 4.20 -0.18 18.38
C THR A 360 3.74 -1.60 18.64
N ILE A 361 2.62 -1.76 19.34
CA ILE A 361 1.86 -3.02 19.38
C ILE A 361 0.51 -2.80 18.73
N GLY A 362 -0.04 -3.83 18.11
CA GLY A 362 -1.15 -3.63 17.20
C GLY A 362 -2.02 -4.83 16.91
N VAL A 363 -3.24 -4.53 16.47
CA VAL A 363 -4.17 -5.48 15.88
C VAL A 363 -4.57 -4.97 14.50
N ASP A 364 -4.52 -5.85 13.51
CA ASP A 364 -4.99 -5.63 12.14
C ASP A 364 -5.95 -6.76 11.78
N PHE A 365 -7.21 -6.42 11.57
CA PHE A 365 -8.29 -7.37 11.34
C PHE A 365 -8.93 -7.09 9.99
N ALA A 366 -9.10 -8.12 9.16
CA ALA A 366 -9.78 -8.06 7.88
C ALA A 366 -11.07 -8.90 7.91
N TYR A 367 -12.13 -8.42 7.27
CA TYR A 367 -13.43 -9.09 7.17
C TYR A 367 -14.09 -8.91 5.79
#